data_AF-A0A7S2M4F1-F1
#
_entry.id   AF-A0A7S2M4F1-F1
#
_cell.length_a   1.000
_cell.length_b   1.000
_cell.length_c   1.000
_cell.angle_alpha   90.00
_cell.angle_beta   90.00
_cell.angle_gamma   90.00
#
_symmetry.space_group_name_H-M   'P 1'
#
loop_
_entity.id
_entity.type
_entity.pdbx_description
1 polymer ?
#
loop_
_entity_poly.entity_id
_entity_poly.type
_entity_poly.pdbx_seq_one_letter_code
_entity_poly.pdbx_strand_id
1 'polypeptide(L)'
;QFAKLQSDIVIGTPGRVEDVFTRYDNIDVSELEVLILDESDVLLDMGFEVTLTSILSRLPRMRRTGLFSATNTSGVKKLCVKSGMRNPVVVDVAVSAKQLKSSEKNESEQQLAKKDQSQQATPSSLTNYYIISPLDE
;
A
#
# COMPACT_ATOMS: atom_id res chain seq x y z
N GLN A 1 -10.79 -7.99 -19.63
CA GLN A 1 -10.25 -9.20 -18.96
C GLN A 1 -10.48 -9.18 -17.45
N PHE A 2 -10.27 -8.05 -16.77
CA PHE A 2 -10.55 -7.87 -15.33
C PHE A 2 -11.99 -8.29 -14.94
N ALA A 3 -12.99 -7.79 -15.66
CA ALA A 3 -14.40 -8.18 -15.50
C ALA A 3 -14.69 -9.65 -15.83
N LYS A 4 -13.86 -10.31 -16.66
CA LYS A 4 -14.03 -11.72 -17.03
C LYS A 4 -13.46 -12.67 -15.98
N LEU A 5 -12.45 -12.20 -15.23
CA LEU A 5 -11.80 -12.94 -14.13
C LEU A 5 -12.39 -12.58 -12.76
N GLN A 6 -13.39 -11.69 -12.69
CA GLN A 6 -13.97 -11.18 -11.44
C GLN A 6 -12.90 -10.76 -10.44
N SER A 7 -11.87 -10.07 -10.93
CA SER A 7 -10.82 -9.56 -10.04
C SER A 7 -11.35 -8.33 -9.33
N ASP A 8 -11.32 -8.34 -7.99
CA ASP A 8 -11.77 -7.21 -7.17
C ASP A 8 -10.61 -6.27 -6.77
N ILE A 9 -9.37 -6.74 -6.87
CA ILE A 9 -8.18 -6.06 -6.36
C ILE A 9 -7.10 -5.98 -7.43
N VAL A 10 -6.58 -4.77 -7.67
CA VAL A 10 -5.41 -4.51 -8.52
C VAL A 10 -4.23 -4.12 -7.62
N ILE A 11 -3.06 -4.71 -7.87
CA ILE A 11 -1.80 -4.32 -7.24
C ILE A 11 -0.80 -4.04 -8.37
N GLY A 12 -0.12 -2.90 -8.31
CA GLY A 12 0.86 -2.53 -9.32
C GLY A 12 1.73 -1.36 -8.88
N THR A 13 2.94 -1.30 -9.44
CA THR A 13 3.83 -0.15 -9.26
C THR A 13 3.28 1.06 -10.02
N PRO A 14 3.48 2.30 -9.53
CA PRO A 14 2.89 3.49 -10.14
C PRO A 14 3.20 3.61 -11.63
N GLY A 15 4.46 3.38 -12.05
CA GLY A 15 4.83 3.46 -13.46
C GLY A 15 4.05 2.49 -14.36
N ARG A 16 3.81 1.25 -13.92
CA ARG A 16 3.03 0.29 -14.72
C ARG A 16 1.56 0.66 -14.76
N VAL A 17 1.00 1.13 -13.65
CA VAL A 17 -0.40 1.57 -13.57
C VAL A 17 -0.65 2.78 -14.47
N GLU A 18 0.26 3.76 -14.48
CA GLU A 18 0.17 4.91 -15.38
C GLU A 18 0.27 4.52 -16.86
N ASP A 19 1.20 3.63 -17.21
CA ASP A 19 1.33 3.11 -18.58
C ASP A 19 0.04 2.41 -19.02
N VAL A 20 -0.55 1.60 -18.15
CA VAL A 20 -1.83 0.92 -18.39
C VAL A 20 -2.95 1.94 -18.62
N PHE A 21 -3.07 2.98 -17.80
CA PHE A 21 -4.06 4.05 -18.04
C PHE A 21 -3.80 4.85 -19.31
N THR A 22 -2.55 4.96 -19.75
CA THR A 22 -2.19 5.75 -20.94
C THR A 22 -2.35 4.96 -22.23
N ARG A 23 -2.07 3.66 -22.22
CA ARG A 23 -2.20 2.79 -23.40
C ARG A 23 -3.62 2.29 -23.64
N TYR A 24 -4.42 2.15 -22.59
CA TYR A 24 -5.77 1.60 -22.66
C TYR A 24 -6.82 2.64 -22.24
N ASP A 25 -7.54 3.18 -23.21
CA ASP A 25 -8.61 4.18 -22.99
C ASP A 25 -9.91 3.60 -22.41
N ASN A 26 -10.03 2.27 -22.34
CA ASN A 26 -11.25 1.56 -21.95
C ASN A 26 -11.22 1.04 -20.51
N ILE A 27 -10.37 1.61 -19.64
CA ILE A 27 -10.32 1.25 -18.22
C ILE A 27 -11.31 2.13 -17.46
N ASP A 28 -12.45 1.55 -17.13
CA ASP A 28 -13.41 2.18 -16.24
C ASP A 28 -12.94 2.05 -14.79
N VAL A 29 -12.69 3.19 -14.15
CA VAL A 29 -12.32 3.32 -12.73
C VAL A 29 -13.42 4.01 -11.91
N SER A 30 -14.60 4.24 -12.50
CA SER A 30 -15.70 4.97 -11.85
C SER A 30 -16.21 4.28 -10.58
N GLU A 31 -16.13 2.95 -10.54
CA GLU A 31 -16.52 2.11 -9.39
C GLU A 31 -15.41 1.87 -8.37
N LEU A 32 -14.25 2.55 -8.49
CA LEU A 32 -13.15 2.38 -7.53
C LEU A 32 -13.52 2.94 -6.14
N GLU A 33 -13.70 2.04 -5.17
CA GLU A 33 -14.05 2.43 -3.79
C GLU A 33 -12.84 2.63 -2.88
N VAL A 34 -11.75 1.90 -3.10
CA VAL A 34 -10.59 1.86 -2.19
C VAL A 34 -9.28 2.05 -2.95
N LEU A 35 -8.45 2.97 -2.46
CA LEU A 35 -7.08 3.19 -2.91
C LEU A 35 -6.12 3.02 -1.73
N ILE A 36 -5.05 2.24 -1.93
CA ILE A 36 -3.98 2.07 -0.93
C ILE A 36 -2.67 2.55 -1.56
N LEU A 37 -1.98 3.47 -0.88
CA LEU A 37 -0.63 3.90 -1.20
C LEU A 37 0.32 3.35 -0.14
N ASP A 38 1.02 2.28 -0.47
CA ASP A 38 2.02 1.67 0.42
C ASP A 38 3.41 2.26 0.20
N GLU A 39 4.25 2.24 1.23
CA GLU A 39 5.62 2.79 1.23
C GLU A 39 5.70 4.20 0.58
N SER A 40 4.76 5.08 0.96
CA SER A 40 4.56 6.36 0.27
C SER A 40 5.75 7.31 0.33
N ASP A 41 6.59 7.22 1.36
CA ASP A 41 7.86 7.93 1.43
C ASP A 41 8.85 7.43 0.37
N VAL A 42 9.01 6.10 0.24
CA VAL A 42 9.86 5.49 -0.79
C VAL A 42 9.40 5.87 -2.19
N LEU A 43 8.08 5.86 -2.44
CA LEU A 43 7.53 6.26 -3.74
C LEU A 43 7.89 7.72 -4.11
N LEU A 44 7.88 8.62 -3.12
CA LEU A 44 8.26 10.01 -3.33
C LEU A 44 9.77 10.17 -3.54
N ASP A 45 10.58 9.44 -2.79
CA ASP A 45 12.04 9.44 -2.92
C ASP A 45 12.50 8.89 -4.28
N MET A 46 11.76 7.93 -4.84
CA MET A 46 11.98 7.42 -6.21
C MET A 46 11.52 8.39 -7.31
N GLY A 47 10.93 9.53 -6.95
CA GLY A 47 10.49 10.55 -7.92
C GLY A 47 9.13 10.26 -8.57
N PHE A 48 8.32 9.34 -8.03
CA PHE A 48 6.99 9.04 -8.59
C PHE A 48 5.92 10.09 -8.31
N GLU A 49 6.27 11.29 -7.81
CA GLU A 49 5.28 12.33 -7.48
C GLU A 49 4.42 12.73 -8.70
N VAL A 50 5.04 12.85 -9.88
CA VAL A 50 4.36 13.24 -11.12
C VAL A 50 3.42 12.11 -11.57
N THR A 51 3.93 10.87 -11.64
CA THR A 51 3.16 9.67 -11.98
C THR A 51 1.99 9.45 -11.03
N LEU A 52 2.18 9.59 -9.71
CA LEU A 52 1.11 9.50 -8.73
C LEU A 52 0.06 10.59 -8.95
N THR A 53 0.47 11.83 -9.22
CA THR A 53 -0.47 12.93 -9.50
C THR A 53 -1.29 12.65 -10.76
N SER A 54 -0.66 12.12 -11.82
CA SER A 54 -1.29 11.70 -13.07
C SER A 54 -2.34 10.59 -12.81
N ILE A 55 -1.97 9.54 -12.08
CA ILE A 55 -2.89 8.47 -11.68
C ILE A 55 -4.07 9.02 -10.87
N LEU A 56 -3.81 9.77 -9.79
CA LEU A 56 -4.83 10.30 -8.89
C LEU A 56 -5.83 11.22 -9.59
N SER A 57 -5.43 11.87 -10.68
CA SER A 57 -6.28 12.76 -11.48
C SER A 57 -7.37 12.00 -12.26
N ARG A 58 -7.12 10.74 -12.61
CA ARG A 58 -8.05 9.87 -13.34
C ARG A 58 -9.00 9.11 -12.43
N LEU A 59 -8.64 8.96 -11.14
CA LEU A 59 -9.41 8.20 -10.17
C LEU A 59 -10.61 9.00 -9.59
N PRO A 60 -11.73 8.36 -9.24
CA PRO A 60 -12.93 9.02 -8.73
C PRO A 60 -12.66 9.71 -7.39
N ARG A 61 -13.12 10.95 -7.22
CA ARG A 61 -12.88 11.74 -6.00
C ARG A 61 -13.52 11.14 -4.74
N MET A 62 -14.66 10.45 -4.90
CA MET A 62 -15.33 9.78 -3.79
C MET A 62 -14.79 8.36 -3.67
N ARG A 63 -13.79 8.18 -2.83
CA ARG A 63 -13.18 6.89 -2.51
C ARG A 63 -12.56 6.95 -1.12
N ARG A 64 -12.32 5.78 -0.53
CA ARG A 64 -11.56 5.62 0.70
C ARG A 64 -10.09 5.47 0.32
N THR A 65 -9.24 6.33 0.86
CA THR A 65 -7.80 6.26 0.61
C THR A 65 -7.08 5.89 1.90
N GLY A 66 -6.25 4.86 1.85
CA GLY A 66 -5.26 4.52 2.87
C GLY A 66 -3.87 4.91 2.41
N LEU A 67 -3.11 5.57 3.26
CA LEU A 67 -1.72 5.94 3.00
C LEU A 67 -0.86 5.34 4.11
N PHE A 68 0.12 4.53 3.73
CA PHE A 68 1.05 3.86 4.61
C PHE A 68 2.47 4.34 4.29
N SER A 69 3.21 4.69 5.33
CA SER A 69 4.55 5.28 5.22
C SER A 69 5.31 4.98 6.50
N ALA A 70 6.61 4.66 6.38
CA ALA A 70 7.47 4.45 7.55
C ALA A 70 7.82 5.79 8.22
N THR A 71 7.89 6.85 7.42
CA THR A 71 8.24 8.20 7.86
C THR A 71 7.11 9.20 7.60
N ASN A 72 7.02 10.22 8.45
CA ASN A 72 6.03 11.30 8.33
C ASN A 72 6.67 12.58 7.78
N THR A 73 7.17 12.52 6.54
CA THR A 73 7.81 13.65 5.86
C THR A 73 6.79 14.69 5.38
N SER A 74 7.25 15.90 5.09
CA SER A 74 6.40 16.94 4.50
C SER A 74 5.86 16.54 3.12
N GLY A 75 6.62 15.76 2.35
CA GLY A 75 6.19 15.18 1.07
C GLY A 75 4.99 14.24 1.25
N VAL A 76 5.05 13.33 2.21
CA VAL A 76 3.95 12.41 2.54
C VAL A 76 2.69 13.18 2.95
N LYS A 77 2.82 14.23 3.77
CA LYS A 77 1.68 15.10 4.13
C LYS A 77 1.06 15.78 2.93
N LYS A 78 1.87 16.25 1.97
CA LYS A 78 1.35 16.81 0.70
C LYS A 78 0.65 15.74 -0.14
N LEU A 79 1.22 14.54 -0.21
CA LEU A 79 0.62 13.41 -0.93
C LEU A 79 -0.74 13.02 -0.33
N CYS A 80 -0.87 13.02 1.01
CA CYS A 80 -2.14 12.82 1.70
C CYS A 80 -3.23 13.78 1.17
N VAL A 81 -2.92 15.08 1.07
CA VAL A 81 -3.85 16.09 0.52
C VAL A 81 -4.14 15.83 -0.96
N LYS A 82 -3.11 15.59 -1.77
CA LYS A 82 -3.25 15.31 -3.21
C LYS A 82 -4.08 14.05 -3.50
N SER A 83 -3.98 13.05 -2.63
CA SER A 83 -4.69 11.77 -2.75
C SER A 83 -6.20 11.86 -2.45
N GLY A 84 -6.69 13.06 -2.09
CA GLY A 84 -8.10 13.33 -1.86
C GLY A 84 -8.61 12.91 -0.48
N MET A 85 -7.70 12.61 0.47
CA MET A 85 -8.07 12.25 1.84
C MET A 85 -8.71 13.46 2.55
N ARG A 86 -10.01 13.37 2.80
CA ARG A 86 -10.76 14.38 3.58
C ARG A 86 -10.80 13.95 5.03
N ASN A 87 -10.25 14.76 5.93
CA ASN A 87 -10.18 14.50 7.37
C ASN A 87 -9.60 13.11 7.72
N PRO A 88 -8.33 12.83 7.34
CA PRO A 88 -7.71 11.54 7.61
C PRO A 88 -7.50 11.31 9.10
N VAL A 89 -7.72 10.08 9.56
CA VAL A 89 -7.27 9.63 10.88
C VAL A 89 -5.81 9.22 10.75
N VAL A 90 -4.93 9.91 11.46
CA VAL A 90 -3.50 9.57 11.51
C VAL A 90 -3.26 8.59 12.65
N VAL A 91 -2.64 7.45 12.34
CA VAL A 91 -2.27 6.43 13.32
C VAL A 91 -0.77 6.27 13.29
N ASP A 92 -0.09 6.82 14.29
CA ASP A 92 1.35 6.70 14.45
C ASP A 92 1.67 5.57 15.44
N VAL A 93 2.35 4.52 14.96
CA VAL A 93 2.79 3.40 15.79
C VAL A 93 4.24 3.63 16.19
N ALA A 94 4.44 4.07 17.44
CA ALA A 94 5.77 4.09 18.03
C ALA A 94 6.15 2.68 18.48
N VAL A 95 7.24 2.14 17.93
CA VAL A 95 7.86 0.95 18.52
C VAL A 95 8.47 1.39 19.85
N SER A 96 7.72 1.23 20.93
CA SER A 96 8.32 1.29 22.26
C SER A 96 9.34 0.16 22.30
N ALA A 97 10.62 0.49 22.20
CA ALA A 97 11.68 -0.40 22.60
C ALA A 97 11.42 -0.67 24.08
N LYS A 98 10.66 -1.73 24.39
CA LYS A 98 10.53 -2.26 25.74
C LYS A 98 11.96 -2.43 26.20
N GLN A 99 12.37 -1.55 27.12
CA GLN A 99 13.74 -1.39 27.52
C GLN A 99 14.31 -2.79 27.76
N LEU A 100 15.32 -3.15 26.97
CA LEU A 100 16.30 -4.15 27.36
C LEU A 100 17.03 -3.55 28.56
N LYS A 101 16.35 -3.45 29.71
CA LYS A 101 17.03 -3.38 30.99
C LYS A 101 17.64 -4.76 31.16
N SER A 102 18.91 -4.83 30.82
CA SER A 102 19.84 -5.84 31.30
C SER A 102 19.68 -5.97 32.81
N SER A 103 18.84 -6.91 33.22
CA SER A 103 18.95 -7.55 34.53
C SER A 103 19.39 -8.97 34.23
N GLU A 104 20.63 -9.23 34.56
CA GLU A 104 21.25 -10.54 34.49
C GLU A 104 20.39 -11.57 35.25
N LYS A 105 20.38 -12.80 34.73
CA LYS A 105 19.95 -14.07 35.36
C LYS A 105 18.45 -14.42 35.29
N ASN A 106 18.08 -15.24 34.30
CA ASN A 106 17.95 -16.70 34.47
C ASN A 106 17.53 -17.34 33.13
N GLU A 107 18.24 -18.39 32.72
CA GLU A 107 18.12 -19.07 31.42
C GLU A 107 16.81 -19.88 31.23
N SER A 108 15.80 -19.67 32.07
CA SER A 108 14.55 -20.46 32.06
C SER A 108 13.38 -19.78 31.33
N GLU A 109 13.46 -18.48 31.03
CA GLU A 109 12.34 -17.72 30.45
C GLU A 109 12.36 -17.63 28.91
N GLN A 110 13.39 -18.15 28.25
CA GLN A 110 13.51 -18.15 26.78
C GLN A 110 12.47 -19.02 26.05
N GLN A 111 11.62 -19.75 26.77
CA GLN A 111 10.55 -20.57 26.15
C GLN A 111 9.20 -19.86 26.00
N LEU A 112 8.93 -18.75 26.71
CA LEU A 112 7.61 -18.08 26.62
C LEU A 112 7.50 -16.98 25.56
N ALA A 113 8.61 -16.48 25.01
CA ALA A 113 8.60 -15.41 23.99
C ALA A 113 8.31 -15.89 22.55
N LYS A 114 8.02 -17.19 22.34
CA LYS A 114 7.74 -17.76 21.00
C LYS A 114 6.25 -17.82 20.64
N LYS A 115 5.33 -17.35 21.49
CA LYS A 115 3.90 -17.70 21.37
C LYS A 115 2.98 -16.70 20.68
N ASP A 116 3.50 -15.60 20.13
CA ASP A 116 2.65 -14.59 19.45
C ASP A 116 3.23 -14.10 18.12
N GLN A 117 3.97 -14.97 17.43
CA GLN A 117 3.98 -14.89 15.96
C GLN A 117 2.64 -15.48 15.51
N SER A 118 1.60 -14.65 15.50
CA SER A 118 0.38 -14.98 14.76
C SER A 118 0.84 -15.46 13.39
N GLN A 119 0.65 -16.75 13.11
CA GLN A 119 0.97 -17.33 11.83
C GLN A 119 0.15 -16.54 10.80
N GLN A 120 0.81 -15.61 10.10
CA GLN A 120 0.23 -14.98 8.92
C GLN A 120 0.19 -16.07 7.85
N ALA A 121 -0.81 -16.94 7.93
CA ALA A 121 -1.11 -17.91 6.90
C ALA A 121 -1.92 -17.19 5.83
N THR A 122 -1.46 -17.27 4.58
CA THR A 122 -2.28 -16.89 3.44
C THR A 122 -3.57 -17.72 3.50
N PRO A 123 -4.77 -17.11 3.45
CA PRO A 123 -6.01 -17.86 3.53
C PRO A 123 -6.04 -18.96 2.47
N SER A 124 -6.46 -20.17 2.86
CA SER A 124 -6.47 -21.33 1.95
C SER A 124 -7.41 -21.16 0.75
N SER A 125 -8.31 -20.18 0.80
CA SER A 125 -9.22 -19.80 -0.28
C SER A 125 -8.71 -18.66 -1.16
N LEU A 126 -7.53 -18.09 -0.89
CA LEU A 126 -6.97 -17.00 -1.68
C LEU A 126 -6.41 -17.53 -3.00
N THR A 127 -7.11 -17.25 -4.10
CA THR A 127 -6.64 -17.59 -5.45
C THR A 127 -5.99 -16.36 -6.08
N ASN A 128 -4.67 -16.41 -6.27
CA ASN A 128 -3.94 -15.34 -6.96
C ASN A 128 -3.92 -15.60 -8.46
N TYR A 129 -4.40 -14.62 -9.23
CA TYR A 129 -4.30 -14.61 -10.69
C TYR A 129 -3.21 -13.63 -11.09
N TYR A 130 -2.31 -14.03 -12.00
CA TYR A 130 -1.32 -13.15 -12.59
C TYR A 130 -1.53 -13.06 -14.09
N ILE A 131 -1.33 -11.86 -14.64
CA ILE A 131 -1.32 -11.62 -16.08
C ILE A 131 0.04 -11.04 -16.41
N ILE A 132 0.76 -11.68 -17.32
CA ILE A 132 2.01 -11.14 -17.85
C ILE A 132 1.62 -10.14 -18.93
N SER A 133 1.82 -8.86 -18.65
CA SER A 133 1.64 -7.81 -19.65
C SER A 133 3.01 -7.52 -20.27
N PRO A 134 3.29 -7.97 -21.51
CA PRO A 134 4.58 -7.74 -22.15
C PRO A 134 4.90 -6.25 -22.21
N LEU A 135 6.20 -5.94 -22.11
CA LEU A 135 6.71 -4.62 -22.42
C LEU A 135 6.87 -4.61 -23.95
N ASP A 136 5.91 -4.06 -24.67
CA ASP A 136 6.11 -3.82 -26.10
C ASP A 136 7.13 -2.68 -26.21
N GLU A 137 8.29 -2.99 -26.81
CA GLU A 137 9.41 -2.06 -27.10
C GLU A 137 8.98 -0.83 -27.91
#